data_AF-A0A645DFY4-F1
#
_entry.id   AF-A0A645DFY4-F1
#
_cell.length_a   1.000
_cell.length_b   1.000
_cell.length_c   1.000
_cell.angle_alpha   90.00
_cell.angle_beta   90.00
_cell.angle_gamma   90.00
#
_symmetry.space_group_name_H-M   'P 1'
#
loop_
_entity.id
_entity.type
_entity.pdbx_description
1 polymer ?
#
loop_
_entity_poly.entity_id
_entity_poly.type
_entity_poly.pdbx_seq_one_letter_code
_entity_poly.pdbx_strand_id
1 'polypeptide(L)'
;MTADMEEIKRLGLDKLKFGDIVLLQDCDNTYGVGFLKGSVSIGVVVHSDCVKSGHGPGVTVIMTSKESVIEGVIDESANIGNYMEMN
;
A
#
# COMPACT_ATOMS: atom_id res chain seq x y z
N MET A 1 7.93 -6.29 6.61
CA MET A 1 9.08 -6.54 5.73
C MET A 1 9.68 -5.20 5.35
N THR A 2 10.74 -4.73 6.04
CA THR A 2 11.47 -3.48 5.70
C THR A 2 12.95 -3.55 6.11
N ALA A 3 13.57 -4.74 6.13
CA ALA A 3 14.97 -4.89 6.57
C ALA A 3 16.00 -4.73 5.44
N ASP A 4 15.60 -4.89 4.18
CA ASP A 4 16.48 -4.72 3.01
C ASP A 4 16.33 -3.30 2.44
N MET A 5 17.26 -2.42 2.81
CA MET A 5 17.23 -1.02 2.40
C MET A 5 17.50 -0.80 0.91
N GLU A 6 18.20 -1.72 0.24
CA GLU A 6 18.43 -1.59 -1.20
C GLU A 6 17.14 -1.90 -1.97
N GLU A 7 16.44 -2.97 -1.58
CA GLU A 7 15.17 -3.35 -2.18
C GLU A 7 14.07 -2.32 -1.91
N ILE A 8 14.01 -1.77 -0.68
CA ILE A 8 13.08 -0.69 -0.31
C ILE A 8 13.25 0.52 -1.22
N LYS A 9 14.50 0.96 -1.45
CA LYS A 9 14.80 2.09 -2.33
C LYS A 9 14.50 1.77 -3.79
N ARG A 10 14.79 0.54 -4.23
CA ARG A 10 14.50 0.07 -5.60
C ARG A 10 13.00 0.10 -5.88
N LEU A 11 12.17 -0.22 -4.89
CA LEU A 11 10.71 -0.20 -4.96
C LEU A 11 10.10 1.18 -4.61
N GLY A 12 10.92 2.16 -4.21
CA GLY A 12 10.47 3.50 -3.82
C GLY A 12 9.70 3.54 -2.49
N LEU A 13 9.75 2.47 -1.69
CA LEU A 13 9.03 2.36 -0.42
C LEU A 13 9.59 3.29 0.65
N ASP A 14 10.83 3.76 0.50
CA ASP A 14 11.46 4.77 1.36
C ASP A 14 10.81 6.17 1.24
N LYS A 15 9.96 6.36 0.22
CA LYS A 15 9.28 7.63 -0.05
C LYS A 15 7.82 7.64 0.39
N LEU A 16 7.31 6.52 0.91
CA LEU A 16 5.92 6.42 1.38
C LEU A 16 5.65 7.40 2.52
N LYS A 17 4.50 8.04 2.45
CA LYS A 17 3.98 8.97 3.45
C LYS A 17 2.69 8.44 4.04
N PHE A 18 2.36 8.91 5.24
CA PHE A 18 1.02 8.73 5.79
C PHE A 18 -0.02 9.27 4.82
N GLY A 19 -1.07 8.49 4.59
CA GLY A 19 -2.15 8.84 3.69
C GLY A 19 -1.91 8.52 2.21
N ASP A 20 -0.74 8.02 1.82
CA ASP A 20 -0.51 7.61 0.43
C ASP A 20 -1.47 6.50 0.03
N ILE A 21 -2.03 6.62 -1.17
CA ILE A 21 -2.89 5.63 -1.80
C ILE A 21 -2.00 4.67 -2.58
N VAL A 22 -2.07 3.39 -2.23
CA VAL A 22 -1.20 2.35 -2.79
C VAL A 22 -2.01 1.20 -3.37
N LEU A 23 -1.44 0.57 -4.41
CA LEU A 23 -1.95 -0.68 -4.97
C LEU A 23 -1.09 -1.85 -4.50
N LEU A 24 -1.73 -2.85 -3.90
CA LEU A 24 -1.14 -4.11 -3.49
C LEU A 24 -1.44 -5.18 -4.55
N GLN A 25 -0.40 -5.66 -5.23
CA GLN A 25 -0.50 -6.72 -6.22
C GLN A 25 -0.60 -8.09 -5.55
N ASP A 26 -1.38 -8.98 -6.15
CA ASP A 26 -1.59 -10.37 -5.73
C ASP A 26 -2.07 -10.53 -4.27
N CYS A 27 -2.75 -9.50 -3.74
CA CYS A 27 -3.26 -9.45 -2.38
C CYS A 27 -4.78 -9.30 -2.41
N ASP A 28 -5.51 -10.38 -2.12
CA ASP A 28 -6.97 -10.37 -1.97
C ASP A 28 -7.33 -10.05 -0.51
N ASN A 29 -8.26 -9.11 -0.34
CA ASN A 29 -8.77 -8.69 0.96
C ASN A 29 -10.30 -8.83 1.05
N THR A 30 -10.93 -9.65 0.19
CA THR A 30 -12.40 -9.75 0.12
C THR A 30 -13.04 -10.15 1.46
N TYR A 31 -12.44 -11.12 2.17
CA TYR A 31 -12.94 -11.60 3.48
C TYR A 31 -11.85 -11.68 4.56
N GLY A 32 -10.60 -11.60 4.14
CA GLY A 32 -9.41 -11.71 4.98
C GLY A 32 -8.18 -11.49 4.12
N VAL A 33 -7.03 -11.31 4.75
CA VAL A 33 -5.77 -11.05 4.03
C VAL A 33 -5.23 -12.35 3.46
N GLY A 34 -5.07 -12.41 2.13
CA GLY A 34 -4.55 -13.60 1.47
C GLY A 34 -3.81 -13.28 0.17
N PHE A 35 -2.84 -14.14 -0.16
CA PHE A 35 -2.23 -14.13 -1.47
C PHE A 35 -3.18 -14.79 -2.49
N LEU A 36 -3.46 -14.09 -3.59
CA LEU A 36 -4.18 -14.62 -4.73
C LEU A 36 -3.62 -13.99 -6.00
N LYS A 37 -2.96 -14.80 -6.84
CA LYS A 37 -2.37 -14.29 -8.08
C LYS A 37 -3.43 -13.63 -8.98
N GLY A 38 -3.14 -12.44 -9.47
CA GLY A 38 -4.01 -11.60 -10.28
C GLY A 38 -5.00 -10.75 -9.49
N SER A 39 -5.12 -10.95 -8.17
CA SER A 39 -5.91 -10.07 -7.33
C SER A 39 -5.19 -8.74 -7.11
N VAL A 40 -5.98 -7.71 -6.80
CA VAL A 40 -5.47 -6.36 -6.57
C VAL A 40 -6.27 -5.73 -5.45
N SER A 41 -5.57 -5.07 -4.52
CA SER A 41 -6.17 -4.27 -3.46
C SER A 41 -5.66 -2.84 -3.50
N ILE A 42 -6.53 -1.87 -3.24
CA ILE A 42 -6.16 -0.47 -3.02
C ILE A 42 -6.28 -0.17 -1.54
N GLY A 43 -5.27 0.50 -0.98
CA GLY A 43 -5.27 0.89 0.42
C GLY A 43 -4.59 2.20 0.70
N VAL A 44 -4.71 2.64 1.95
CA VAL A 44 -4.13 3.87 2.49
C VAL A 44 -3.06 3.51 3.51
N VAL A 45 -1.90 4.17 3.45
CA VAL A 45 -0.85 4.03 4.47
C VAL A 45 -1.28 4.73 5.77
N VAL A 46 -1.38 3.98 6.87
CA VAL A 46 -1.95 4.45 8.15
C VAL A 46 -0.98 4.44 9.34
N HIS A 47 0.12 3.70 9.28
CA HIS A 47 1.16 3.75 10.31
C HIS A 47 2.57 3.72 9.73
N SER A 48 3.55 4.27 10.46
CA SER A 48 4.95 4.32 10.04
C SER A 48 5.60 2.93 9.99
N ASP A 49 6.83 2.89 9.48
CA ASP A 49 7.69 1.72 9.56
C ASP A 49 7.93 1.26 11.01
N CYS A 50 8.27 -0.01 11.17
CA CYS A 50 8.51 -0.64 12.46
C CYS A 50 9.72 -1.58 12.36
N VAL A 51 10.66 -1.44 13.29
CA VAL A 51 11.92 -2.19 13.32
C VAL A 51 11.78 -3.69 13.61
N LYS A 52 10.58 -4.16 13.94
CA LYS A 52 10.33 -5.57 14.24
C LYS A 52 10.20 -6.36 12.94
N SER A 53 10.90 -7.49 12.86
CA SER A 53 10.80 -8.39 11.71
C SER A 53 9.34 -8.75 11.43
N GLY A 54 8.96 -8.75 10.16
CA GLY A 54 7.58 -8.93 9.72
C GLY A 54 6.76 -7.64 9.67
N HIS A 55 7.09 -6.59 10.43
CA HIS A 55 6.38 -5.31 10.40
C HIS A 55 6.92 -4.36 9.32
N GLY A 56 6.16 -3.31 9.03
CA GLY A 56 6.46 -2.26 8.05
C GLY A 56 5.38 -1.18 8.12
N PRO A 57 5.32 -0.24 7.17
CA PRO A 57 4.18 0.66 7.04
C PRO A 57 2.87 -0.12 6.92
N GLY A 58 1.88 0.27 7.72
CA GLY A 58 0.57 -0.39 7.72
C GLY A 58 -0.33 0.17 6.64
N VAL A 59 -1.10 -0.71 5.99
CA VAL A 59 -2.05 -0.32 4.94
C VAL A 59 -3.45 -0.75 5.34
N THR A 60 -4.40 0.19 5.31
CA THR A 60 -5.83 -0.10 5.43
C THR A 60 -6.42 -0.21 4.03
N VAL A 61 -6.91 -1.41 3.67
CA VAL A 61 -7.53 -1.66 2.36
C VAL A 61 -8.93 -1.03 2.30
N ILE A 62 -9.20 -0.33 1.20
CA ILE A 62 -10.48 0.35 0.93
C ILE A 62 -11.20 -0.21 -0.29
N MET A 63 -10.52 -0.95 -1.15
CA MET A 63 -11.08 -1.60 -2.34
C MET A 63 -10.25 -2.84 -2.68
N THR A 64 -10.90 -3.91 -3.13
CA THR A 64 -10.23 -5.16 -3.52
C THR A 64 -10.97 -5.81 -4.69
N SER A 65 -10.24 -6.53 -5.52
CA SER A 65 -10.77 -7.37 -6.57
C SER A 65 -9.96 -8.67 -6.64
N LYS A 66 -10.67 -9.79 -6.84
CA LYS A 66 -10.04 -11.10 -7.09
C LYS A 66 -9.47 -11.23 -8.51
N GLU A 67 -9.83 -10.29 -9.39
CA GLU A 67 -9.44 -10.24 -10.80
C GLU A 67 -8.61 -8.98 -11.09
N SER A 68 -7.76 -9.02 -12.11
CA SER A 68 -6.89 -7.91 -12.52
C SER A 68 -7.64 -6.83 -13.30
N VAL A 69 -8.72 -6.29 -12.73
CA VAL A 69 -9.60 -5.30 -13.35
C VAL A 69 -9.35 -3.87 -12.86
N ILE A 70 -8.43 -3.69 -11.90
CA ILE A 70 -8.02 -2.38 -11.38
C ILE A 70 -6.58 -2.13 -11.84
N GLU A 71 -6.36 -1.02 -12.53
CA GLU A 71 -5.04 -0.57 -12.97
C GLU A 71 -4.55 0.58 -12.07
N GLY A 72 -3.35 0.43 -11.53
CA GLY A 72 -2.71 1.49 -10.74
C GLY A 72 -1.98 2.47 -11.64
N VAL A 73 -2.27 3.76 -11.50
CA VAL A 73 -1.53 4.85 -12.15
C VAL A 73 -0.70 5.55 -11.09
N ILE A 74 0.61 5.70 -11.34
CA ILE A 74 1.51 6.40 -10.41
C ILE A 74 1.26 7.91 -10.51
N ASP A 75 0.94 8.52 -9.37
CA ASP A 75 0.69 9.95 -9.24
C ASP A 75 1.31 10.46 -7.93
N GLU A 76 2.14 11.51 -7.99
CA GLU A 76 2.80 12.09 -6.82
C GLU A 76 1.83 12.78 -5.85
N SER A 77 0.61 13.07 -6.30
CA SER A 77 -0.48 13.67 -5.53
C SER A 77 -1.47 12.64 -4.97
N ALA A 78 -1.22 11.33 -5.14
CA ALA A 78 -2.07 10.25 -4.64
C ALA A 78 -1.96 10.09 -3.11
N ASN A 79 -2.45 11.08 -2.37
CA ASN A 79 -2.48 11.11 -0.92
C ASN A 79 -3.81 11.67 -0.43
N ILE A 80 -4.43 11.01 0.56
CA ILE A 80 -5.73 11.42 1.09
C ILE A 80 -5.71 12.79 1.77
N GLY A 81 -4.55 13.26 2.23
CA GLY A 81 -4.35 14.59 2.79
C GLY A 81 -4.62 15.72 1.80
N ASN A 82 -4.58 15.46 0.49
CA ASN A 82 -4.95 16.45 -0.53
C ASN A 82 -6.46 16.67 -0.65
N TYR A 83 -7.27 15.80 -0.04
CA TYR A 83 -8.73 15.84 -0.10
C TYR A 83 -9.39 16.08 1.27
N MET A 84 -8.60 16.00 2.34
CA MET A 84 -9.04 16.31 3.69
C MET A 84 -8.53 17.70 4.07
N GLU A 85 -9.34 18.48 4.77
CA GLU A 85 -8.93 19.76 5.37
C GLU A 85 -7.98 19.54 6.57
N MET A 86 -6.87 18.84 6.33
CA MET A 86 -5.83 18.62 7.31
C MET A 86 -4.83 19.78 7.17
N ASN A 87 -4.94 20.73 8.10
CA ASN A 87 -4.10 21.93 8.19
C ASN A 87 -2.60 21.64 8.10
#